data_AF-A0A496T2C8-F1
#
_entry.id   AF-A0A496T2C8-F1
#
_cell.length_a   1.000
_cell.length_b   1.000
_cell.length_c   1.000
_cell.angle_alpha   90.00
_cell.angle_beta   90.00
_cell.angle_gamma   90.00
#
_symmetry.space_group_name_H-M   'P 1'
#
loop_
_entity.id
_entity.type
_entity.pdbx_description
1 polymer ?
#
loop_
_entity_poly.entity_id
_entity_poly.type
_entity_poly.pdbx_seq_one_letter_code
_entity_poly.pdbx_strand_id
1 'polypeptide(L)'
;GLVIDARGLQLRPAMSPKVLNEAGKEVYGSMYVSRDYAVQIGVVGYAKSLEQARTNERVTDNPLVVKALKVVGPNRCDVVISNSDAQMIHTAASTMNFLDHCRVILVVD
;
A
#
# COMPACT_ATOMS: atom_id res chain seq x y z
N GLY A 1 -6.17 -0.79 8.54
CA GLY A 1 -5.29 -1.14 7.40
C GLY A 1 -4.79 0.12 6.72
N LEU A 2 -4.31 0.01 5.48
CA LEU A 2 -3.74 1.13 4.72
C LEU A 2 -4.39 1.22 3.33
N VAL A 3 -4.74 2.43 2.93
CA VAL A 3 -5.20 2.76 1.58
C VAL A 3 -4.26 3.81 1.00
N ILE A 4 -3.75 3.55 -0.20
CA ILE A 4 -2.87 4.48 -0.92
C ILE A 4 -3.58 4.93 -2.20
N ASP A 5 -3.86 6.22 -2.32
CA ASP A 5 -4.42 6.80 -3.53
C ASP A 5 -3.33 7.01 -4.58
N ALA A 6 -3.33 6.19 -5.64
CA ALA A 6 -2.38 6.28 -6.75
C ALA A 6 -3.07 6.58 -8.10
N ARG A 7 -4.33 7.06 -8.06
CA ARG A 7 -5.07 7.50 -9.25
C ARG A 7 -4.37 8.66 -9.93
N GLY A 8 -4.46 8.73 -11.26
CA GLY A 8 -3.78 9.72 -12.09
C GLY A 8 -2.27 9.47 -12.29
N LEU A 9 -1.69 8.47 -11.63
CA LEU A 9 -0.26 8.12 -11.77
C LEU A 9 -0.01 6.94 -12.72
N GLN A 10 -1.09 6.34 -13.24
CA GLN A 10 -1.08 5.17 -14.13
C GLN A 10 -0.30 4.00 -13.52
N LEU A 11 -0.54 3.74 -12.23
CA LEU A 11 -0.04 2.57 -11.54
C LEU A 11 -0.60 1.30 -12.19
N ARG A 12 0.26 0.31 -12.44
CA ARG A 12 -0.12 -0.98 -12.99
C ARG A 12 -0.20 -2.04 -11.89
N PRO A 13 -1.30 -2.79 -11.79
CA PRO A 13 -1.39 -3.91 -10.87
C PRO A 13 -0.27 -4.94 -11.09
N ALA A 14 0.28 -5.45 -9.99
CA ALA A 14 1.36 -6.42 -9.99
C ALA A 14 1.24 -7.39 -8.80
N MET A 15 1.95 -8.52 -8.87
CA MET A 15 1.96 -9.52 -7.79
C MET A 15 2.78 -9.08 -6.57
N SER A 16 3.81 -8.26 -6.77
CA SER A 16 4.72 -7.83 -5.71
C SER A 16 5.04 -6.33 -5.82
N PRO A 17 4.05 -5.45 -5.69
CA PRO A 17 4.28 -4.01 -5.68
C PRO A 17 5.00 -3.59 -4.39
N LYS A 18 5.77 -2.51 -4.48
CA LYS A 18 6.43 -1.89 -3.33
C LYS A 18 5.93 -0.49 -3.06
N VAL A 19 5.96 -0.11 -1.78
CA VAL A 19 5.74 1.26 -1.32
C VAL A 19 7.08 1.79 -0.83
N LEU A 20 7.53 2.87 -1.44
CA LEU A 20 8.80 3.52 -1.16
C LEU A 20 8.57 4.92 -0.59
N ASN A 21 9.48 5.42 0.22
CA ASN A 21 9.52 6.83 0.57
C ASN A 21 10.27 7.64 -0.50
N GLU A 22 10.36 8.96 -0.32
CA GLU A 22 11.03 9.87 -1.26
C GLU A 22 12.53 9.58 -1.43
N ALA A 23 13.16 8.99 -0.40
CA ALA A 23 14.56 8.56 -0.43
C ALA A 23 14.77 7.19 -1.11
N GLY A 24 13.71 6.54 -1.60
CA GLY A 24 13.76 5.22 -2.22
C GLY A 24 13.85 4.06 -1.23
N LYS A 25 13.68 4.32 0.07
CA LYS A 25 13.63 3.27 1.09
C LYS A 25 12.29 2.57 1.07
N GLU A 26 12.30 1.25 1.15
CA GLU A 26 11.09 0.41 1.22
C GLU A 26 10.37 0.66 2.56
N VAL A 27 9.14 1.16 2.47
CA VAL A 27 8.21 1.35 3.59
C VAL A 27 7.34 0.11 3.77
N TYR A 28 6.96 -0.50 2.65
CA TYR A 28 6.19 -1.73 2.60
C TYR A 28 6.49 -2.50 1.31
N GLY A 29 6.56 -3.82 1.40
CA GLY A 29 6.85 -4.69 0.27
C GLY A 29 7.23 -6.10 0.71
N SER A 30 7.80 -6.88 -0.20
CA SER A 30 8.12 -8.29 -0.01
C SER A 30 9.03 -8.58 1.20
N MET A 31 9.79 -7.59 1.68
CA MET A 31 10.63 -7.75 2.88
C MET A 31 9.86 -7.68 4.20
N TYR A 32 8.63 -7.13 4.18
CA TYR A 32 7.87 -6.79 5.38
C TYR A 32 6.55 -7.57 5.53
N VAL A 33 6.20 -8.39 4.54
CA VAL A 33 4.96 -9.18 4.54
C VAL A 33 5.21 -10.62 4.97
N SER A 34 4.30 -11.17 5.77
CA SER A 34 4.25 -12.60 6.01
C SER A 34 3.96 -13.35 4.71
N ARG A 35 4.78 -14.38 4.44
CA ARG A 35 4.62 -15.23 3.25
C ARG A 35 3.28 -15.93 3.23
N ASP A 36 2.77 -16.34 4.38
CA ASP A 36 1.50 -17.07 4.48
C ASP A 36 0.33 -16.18 4.05
N TYR A 37 0.30 -14.92 4.52
CA TYR A 37 -0.70 -13.96 4.08
C TYR A 37 -0.53 -13.57 2.62
N ALA A 38 0.72 -13.36 2.17
CA ALA A 38 1.00 -13.03 0.78
C ALA A 38 0.54 -14.11 -0.19
N VAL A 39 0.63 -15.40 0.17
CA VAL A 39 0.14 -16.53 -0.64
C VAL A 39 -1.39 -16.59 -0.66
N GLN A 40 -2.06 -16.32 0.47
CA GLN A 40 -3.51 -16.45 0.56
C GLN A 40 -4.28 -15.31 -0.10
N ILE A 41 -3.85 -14.06 0.14
CA ILE A 41 -4.62 -12.87 -0.26
C ILE A 41 -3.84 -11.93 -1.19
N GLY A 42 -2.57 -12.25 -1.50
CA GLY A 42 -1.66 -11.36 -2.21
C GLY A 42 -1.05 -10.28 -1.31
N VAL A 43 -0.11 -9.52 -1.85
CA VAL A 43 0.57 -8.44 -1.11
C VAL A 43 -0.34 -7.22 -0.93
N VAL A 44 -1.10 -6.84 -1.96
CA VAL A 44 -2.03 -5.71 -1.89
C VAL A 44 -3.37 -6.05 -2.55
N GLY A 45 -4.41 -5.32 -2.18
CA GLY A 45 -5.64 -5.22 -2.95
C GLY A 45 -5.59 -4.03 -3.92
N TYR A 46 -6.42 -4.07 -4.95
CA TYR A 46 -6.61 -2.96 -5.88
C TYR A 46 -8.07 -2.53 -5.85
N ALA A 47 -8.31 -1.21 -5.84
CA ALA A 47 -9.65 -0.63 -5.90
C ALA A 47 -9.70 0.50 -6.93
N LYS A 48 -10.89 0.79 -7.46
CA LYS A 48 -11.09 1.87 -8.45
C LYS A 48 -11.47 3.20 -7.82
N SER A 49 -11.92 3.20 -6.56
CA SER A 49 -12.29 4.41 -5.83
C SER A 49 -11.87 4.33 -4.36
N LEU A 50 -11.74 5.50 -3.73
CA LEU A 50 -11.46 5.60 -2.30
C LEU A 50 -12.61 5.03 -1.46
N GLU A 51 -13.87 5.20 -1.86
CA GLU A 51 -15.01 4.61 -1.16
C GLU A 51 -14.94 3.09 -1.13
N GLN A 52 -14.69 2.47 -2.29
CA GLN A 52 -14.55 1.03 -2.40
C GLN A 52 -13.35 0.53 -1.58
N ALA A 53 -12.24 1.27 -1.59
CA ALA A 53 -11.07 0.93 -0.81
C ALA A 53 -11.34 0.99 0.71
N ARG A 54 -12.02 2.03 1.19
CA ARG A 54 -12.26 2.25 2.63
C ARG A 54 -13.25 1.27 3.23
N THR A 55 -14.19 0.77 2.44
CA THR A 55 -15.22 -0.19 2.86
C THR A 55 -14.78 -1.65 2.67
N ASN A 56 -13.57 -1.88 2.16
CA ASN A 56 -13.10 -3.22 1.87
C ASN A 56 -12.65 -3.95 3.14
N GLU A 57 -13.10 -5.19 3.29
CA GLU A 57 -12.79 -6.07 4.43
C GLU A 57 -11.27 -6.23 4.66
N ARG A 58 -10.46 -6.12 3.61
CA ARG A 58 -8.99 -6.20 3.69
C ARG A 58 -8.39 -5.13 4.60
N VAL A 59 -8.92 -3.91 4.59
CA VAL A 59 -8.35 -2.79 5.35
C VAL A 59 -9.15 -2.41 6.60
N THR A 60 -10.33 -3.01 6.77
CA THR A 60 -11.27 -2.88 7.89
C THR A 60 -11.76 -1.44 8.14
N ASP A 61 -12.60 -1.23 9.17
CA ASP A 61 -13.46 -0.04 9.33
C ASP A 61 -12.76 1.34 9.40
N ASN A 62 -11.48 1.41 9.77
CA ASN A 62 -10.77 2.68 9.87
C ASN A 62 -9.33 2.60 9.33
N PRO A 63 -9.13 2.59 8.01
CA PRO A 63 -7.79 2.53 7.43
C PRO A 63 -7.12 3.91 7.40
N LEU A 64 -5.78 3.90 7.53
CA LEU A 64 -4.98 5.08 7.22
C LEU A 64 -5.04 5.32 5.71
N VAL A 65 -5.35 6.54 5.29
CA VAL A 65 -5.42 6.91 3.87
C VAL A 65 -4.28 7.87 3.58
N VAL A 66 -3.43 7.54 2.60
CA VAL A 66 -2.31 8.37 2.16
C VAL A 66 -2.36 8.56 0.65
N LYS A 67 -1.68 9.59 0.14
CA LYS A 67 -1.60 9.87 -1.30
C LYS A 67 -0.22 9.49 -1.84
N ALA A 68 -0.20 8.77 -2.96
CA ALA A 68 1.04 8.54 -3.68
C ALA A 68 1.48 9.82 -4.40
N LEU A 69 2.79 10.08 -4.37
CA LEU A 69 3.43 11.20 -5.06
C LEU A 69 3.76 10.84 -6.50
N LYS A 70 4.24 9.63 -6.74
CA LYS A 70 4.63 9.12 -8.06
C LYS A 70 4.67 7.60 -8.10
N VAL A 71 4.73 7.05 -9.31
CA VAL A 71 4.92 5.62 -9.58
C VAL A 71 6.30 5.43 -10.22
N VAL A 72 7.03 4.40 -9.80
CA VAL A 72 8.40 4.12 -10.24
C VAL A 72 8.57 2.65 -10.68
N GLY A 73 9.75 2.34 -11.20
CA GLY A 73 10.12 1.02 -11.69
C GLY A 73 9.74 0.79 -13.16
N PRO A 74 10.38 -0.21 -13.82
CA PRO A 74 10.21 -0.47 -15.25
C PRO A 74 8.77 -0.86 -15.61
N ASN A 75 8.06 -1.51 -14.68
CA ASN A 75 6.68 -1.96 -14.87
C ASN A 75 5.63 -1.01 -14.30
N ARG A 76 6.06 0.14 -13.73
CA ARG A 76 5.17 1.13 -13.09
C ARG A 76 4.24 0.51 -12.05
N CYS A 77 4.80 -0.33 -11.18
CA CYS A 77 4.05 -1.07 -10.15
C CYS A 77 4.37 -0.62 -8.72
N ASP A 78 5.39 0.21 -8.55
CA ASP A 78 5.85 0.66 -7.23
C ASP A 78 5.42 2.10 -7.00
N VAL A 79 4.92 2.40 -5.80
CA VAL A 79 4.42 3.73 -5.43
C VAL A 79 5.41 4.41 -4.50
N VAL A 80 5.57 5.73 -4.68
CA VAL A 80 6.34 6.57 -3.78
C VAL A 80 5.38 7.45 -2.98
N ILE A 81 5.55 7.48 -1.67
CA ILE A 81 4.80 8.34 -0.73
C ILE A 81 5.73 9.37 -0.08
N SER A 82 5.14 10.39 0.56
CA SER A 82 5.91 11.38 1.31
C SER A 82 6.64 10.76 2.50
N ASN A 83 7.75 11.37 2.92
CA ASN A 83 8.46 10.93 4.12
C ASN A 83 7.60 11.06 5.39
N SER A 84 6.74 12.08 5.46
CA SER A 84 5.76 12.24 6.56
C SER A 84 4.74 11.09 6.59
N ASP A 85 4.20 10.69 5.43
CA ASP A 85 3.27 9.57 5.35
C ASP A 85 3.96 8.25 5.71
N ALA A 86 5.20 8.06 5.27
CA ALA A 86 6.00 6.90 5.63
C ALA A 86 6.19 6.78 7.15
N GLN A 87 6.47 7.90 7.83
CA GLN A 87 6.57 7.92 9.30
C GLN A 87 5.24 7.57 9.96
N MET A 88 4.13 8.17 9.52
CA MET A 88 2.79 7.85 10.04
C MET A 88 2.44 6.37 9.86
N ILE A 89 2.76 5.79 8.71
CA ILE A 89 2.55 4.36 8.43
C ILE A 89 3.36 3.50 9.40
N HIS A 90 4.65 3.80 9.60
CA HIS A 90 5.48 3.03 10.52
C HIS A 90 4.97 3.09 11.97
N THR A 91 4.58 4.27 12.45
CA THR A 91 4.00 4.44 13.79
C THR A 91 2.67 3.71 13.94
N ALA A 92 1.81 3.74 12.93
CA ALA A 92 0.55 2.99 12.96
C ALA A 92 0.79 1.48 12.90
N ALA A 93 1.73 1.04 12.08
CA ALA A 93 2.05 -0.37 11.88
C ALA A 93 2.68 -1.00 13.13
N SER A 94 3.51 -0.27 13.89
CA SER A 94 4.08 -0.77 15.15
C SER A 94 3.02 -1.10 16.21
N THR A 95 1.85 -0.45 16.15
CA THR A 95 0.77 -0.63 17.13
C THR A 95 -0.23 -1.70 16.70
N MET A 96 -0.48 -1.85 15.40
CA MET A 96 -1.60 -2.66 14.87
C MET A 96 -1.16 -3.82 13.95
N ASN A 97 0.14 -3.95 13.67
CA ASN A 97 0.77 -4.97 12.82
C ASN A 97 0.07 -5.26 11.47
N PHE A 98 -0.58 -4.25 10.88
CA PHE A 98 -1.43 -4.45 9.69
C PHE A 98 -0.64 -4.66 8.39
N LEU A 99 0.62 -4.22 8.35
CA LEU A 99 1.49 -4.40 7.18
C LEU A 99 1.83 -5.88 6.99
N ASP A 100 2.19 -6.57 8.07
CA ASP A 100 2.52 -8.01 8.05
C ASP A 100 1.36 -8.87 7.52
N HIS A 101 0.13 -8.48 7.86
CA HIS A 101 -1.12 -9.12 7.45
C HIS A 101 -1.63 -8.70 6.04
N CYS A 102 -0.80 -8.02 5.23
CA CYS A 102 -1.14 -7.59 3.87
C CYS A 102 -2.44 -6.75 3.78
N ARG A 103 -2.73 -5.96 4.81
CA ARG A 103 -3.93 -5.09 4.88
C ARG A 103 -3.68 -3.76 4.19
N VAL A 104 -3.35 -3.83 2.90
CA VAL A 104 -3.01 -2.68 2.06
C VAL A 104 -3.85 -2.71 0.78
N ILE A 105 -4.45 -1.57 0.41
CA ILE A 105 -5.13 -1.38 -0.87
C ILE A 105 -4.51 -0.21 -1.62
N LEU A 106 -4.21 -0.43 -2.90
CA LEU A 106 -3.81 0.61 -3.84
C LEU A 106 -5.02 1.02 -4.68
N VAL A 107 -5.35 2.31 -4.68
CA VAL A 107 -6.41 2.84 -5.53
C VAL A 107 -5.81 3.24 -6.87
N VAL A 108 -6.37 2.71 -7.94
CA VAL A 108 -5.90 2.88 -9.32
C VAL A 108 -7.03 3.37 -10.22
N ASP A 109 -6.66 3.94 -11.36
CA ASP A 109 -7.59 4.26 -12.46
C ASP A 109 -8.12 2.98 -13.12
#